data_AF-A0A9D6YJ93-F1
#
_entry.id   AF-A0A9D6YJ93-F1
#
_cell.length_a   1.000
_cell.length_b   1.000
_cell.length_c   1.000
_cell.angle_alpha   90.00
_cell.angle_beta   90.00
_cell.angle_gamma   90.00
#
_symmetry.space_group_name_H-M   'P 1'
#
loop_
_entity.id
_entity.type
_entity.pdbx_description
1 polymer ?
#
loop_
_entity_poly.entity_id
_entity_poly.type
_entity_poly.pdbx_seq_one_letter_code
_entity_poly.pdbx_strand_id
1 'polypeptide(L)'
;MTPGRLAGLAALAALLVVAPRPAASTGGETLAFKTVAGVYRLTFDPATLPEAEMQGLALLSPYLAGAAGLLLAPRVELCLADDPVYLDCDTRRPGARHFAWNARMNLAKGALALRRLGALRHPVELGPVIAYLTRSLAFSLWLEETRLDFYLSWDSDVLRRRYEDVDPAAACGTVLDEVTSASREAKHHLAEYRWHNCVNDVFRARLGEYPLHAWQAFLAAHGISEDLPDPFAAPAR
;
A
#
# COMPACT_ATOMS: atom_id res chain seq x y z
N MET A 1 -22.11 68.27 64.15
CA MET A 1 -23.39 67.55 63.98
C MET A 1 -23.25 66.62 62.79
N THR A 2 -23.20 65.31 63.04
CA THR A 2 -23.38 64.23 62.05
C THR A 2 -24.79 64.32 61.43
N PRO A 3 -25.06 63.81 60.21
CA PRO A 3 -24.77 62.45 59.71
C PRO A 3 -24.13 62.43 58.29
N GLY A 4 -23.46 61.39 57.79
CA GLY A 4 -23.77 59.97 57.77
C GLY A 4 -24.34 59.61 56.39
N ARG A 5 -23.58 58.84 55.57
CA ARG A 5 -24.10 58.00 54.48
C ARG A 5 -23.02 57.05 53.94
N LEU A 6 -23.19 55.78 54.28
CA LEU A 6 -22.66 54.60 53.59
C LEU A 6 -23.48 54.36 52.31
N ALA A 7 -22.79 54.07 51.20
CA ALA A 7 -23.24 53.30 50.04
C ALA A 7 -22.00 53.15 49.14
N GLY A 8 -21.48 52.00 48.75
CA GLY A 8 -22.10 50.71 48.48
C GLY A 8 -21.44 50.24 47.17
N LEU A 9 -20.30 49.54 47.27
CA LEU A 9 -19.64 48.93 46.12
C LEU A 9 -20.52 47.78 45.62
N ALA A 10 -21.23 47.99 44.52
CA ALA A 10 -21.93 46.93 43.82
C ALA A 10 -20.89 46.03 43.14
N ALA A 11 -20.60 44.88 43.76
CA ALA A 11 -19.89 43.80 43.10
C ALA A 11 -20.83 43.18 42.05
N LEU A 12 -20.56 43.42 40.77
CA LEU A 12 -21.18 42.66 39.68
C LEU A 12 -20.66 41.22 39.74
N ALA A 13 -21.47 40.32 40.31
CA ALA A 13 -21.30 38.89 40.13
C ALA A 13 -21.65 38.56 38.67
N ALA A 14 -20.62 38.45 37.82
CA ALA A 14 -20.77 37.86 36.50
C ALA A 14 -21.07 36.37 36.68
N LEU A 15 -22.34 35.98 36.56
CA LEU A 15 -22.70 34.58 36.34
C LEU A 15 -22.05 34.13 35.03
N LEU A 16 -20.97 33.35 35.15
CA LEU A 16 -20.52 32.47 34.08
C LEU A 16 -21.65 31.48 33.81
N VAL A 17 -22.47 31.78 32.80
CA VAL A 17 -23.32 30.79 32.16
C VAL A 17 -22.37 29.80 31.51
N VAL A 18 -22.09 28.69 32.21
CA VAL A 18 -21.47 27.51 31.62
C VAL A 18 -22.49 26.98 30.63
N ALA A 19 -22.40 27.44 29.39
CA ALA A 19 -23.15 26.85 28.29
C ALA A 19 -22.75 25.35 28.24
N PRO A 20 -23.71 24.42 28.27
CA PRO A 20 -23.40 23.02 28.09
C PRO A 20 -22.68 22.88 26.75
N ARG A 21 -21.44 22.38 26.79
CA ARG A 21 -20.71 21.94 25.61
C ARG A 21 -21.65 20.97 24.87
N PRO A 22 -21.94 21.17 23.57
CA PRO A 22 -22.67 20.16 22.83
C PRO A 22 -21.90 18.85 22.98
N ALA A 23 -22.60 17.81 23.42
CA ALA A 23 -22.05 16.47 23.45
C ALA A 23 -21.52 16.18 22.04
N ALA A 24 -20.21 15.91 21.92
CA ALA A 24 -19.64 15.40 20.69
C ALA A 24 -20.49 14.19 20.29
N SER A 25 -20.98 14.16 19.05
CA SER A 25 -21.72 13.01 18.56
C SER A 25 -20.85 11.78 18.74
N THR A 26 -21.30 10.84 19.57
CA THR A 26 -20.70 9.51 19.77
C THR A 26 -20.88 8.60 18.54
N GLY A 27 -21.02 9.18 17.35
CA GLY A 27 -21.17 8.46 16.10
C GLY A 27 -19.79 8.28 15.50
N GLY A 28 -19.24 7.07 15.57
CA GLY A 28 -18.02 6.74 14.83
C GLY A 28 -18.21 7.01 13.33
N GLU A 29 -17.18 7.53 12.69
CA GLU A 29 -17.14 7.67 11.24
C GLU A 29 -16.80 6.32 10.61
N THR A 30 -17.31 6.05 9.41
CA THR A 30 -17.07 4.78 8.72
C THR A 30 -16.52 5.02 7.33
N LEU A 31 -15.33 4.49 7.06
CA LEU A 31 -14.76 4.39 5.72
C LEU A 31 -15.19 3.07 5.09
N ALA A 32 -15.60 3.11 3.82
CA ALA A 32 -16.03 1.94 3.07
C ALA A 32 -15.21 1.79 1.78
N PHE A 33 -14.60 0.62 1.60
CA PHE A 33 -13.73 0.32 0.48
C PHE A 33 -14.30 -0.85 -0.32
N LYS A 34 -14.42 -0.66 -1.63
CA LYS A 34 -14.80 -1.74 -2.54
C LYS A 34 -13.60 -2.66 -2.73
N THR A 35 -13.80 -3.94 -2.45
CA THR A 35 -12.83 -5.02 -2.69
C THR A 35 -13.44 -6.03 -3.64
N VAL A 36 -12.63 -6.97 -4.14
CA VAL A 36 -13.13 -8.09 -4.95
C VAL A 36 -14.09 -9.00 -4.19
N ALA A 37 -14.02 -9.01 -2.85
CA ALA A 37 -14.84 -9.85 -1.99
C ALA A 37 -16.09 -9.13 -1.43
N GLY A 38 -16.31 -7.85 -1.80
CA GLY A 38 -17.40 -7.03 -1.29
C GLY A 38 -16.91 -5.73 -0.65
N VAL A 39 -17.69 -5.15 0.25
CA VAL A 39 -17.35 -3.88 0.92
C VAL A 39 -16.65 -4.16 2.23
N TYR A 40 -15.41 -3.68 2.35
CA TYR A 40 -14.64 -3.66 3.59
C TYR A 40 -14.87 -2.33 4.32
N ARG A 41 -15.17 -2.36 5.62
CA ARG A 41 -15.46 -1.14 6.39
C ARG A 41 -14.59 -1.03 7.63
N LEU A 42 -14.24 0.22 7.93
CA LEU A 42 -13.53 0.61 9.14
C LEU A 42 -14.31 1.72 9.82
N THR A 43 -14.76 1.47 11.04
CA THR A 43 -15.46 2.44 11.88
C THR A 43 -14.55 2.92 13.00
N PHE A 44 -14.36 4.23 13.14
CA PHE A 44 -13.39 4.84 14.05
C PHE A 44 -13.93 6.13 14.66
N ASP A 45 -13.29 6.61 15.73
CA ASP A 45 -13.62 7.89 16.34
C ASP A 45 -12.70 9.00 15.76
N PRO A 46 -13.24 9.98 15.01
CA PRO A 46 -12.43 11.06 14.42
C PRO A 46 -11.79 11.97 15.48
N ALA A 47 -12.27 11.97 16.73
CA ALA A 47 -11.62 12.69 17.83
C ALA A 47 -10.32 12.00 18.29
N THR A 48 -10.20 10.69 18.06
CA THR A 48 -9.02 9.89 18.40
C THR A 48 -8.05 9.77 17.22
N LEU A 49 -8.57 9.63 16.00
CA LEU A 49 -7.79 9.51 14.78
C LEU A 49 -8.48 10.28 13.64
N PRO A 50 -7.92 11.39 13.14
CA PRO A 50 -8.56 12.19 12.08
C PRO A 50 -8.83 11.36 10.83
N GLU A 51 -9.96 11.62 10.15
CA GLU A 51 -10.37 10.86 8.95
C GLU A 51 -9.27 10.79 7.89
N ALA A 52 -8.60 11.91 7.59
CA ALA A 52 -7.54 11.96 6.58
C ALA A 52 -6.34 11.06 6.94
N GLU A 53 -6.04 10.92 8.24
CA GLU A 53 -5.01 9.99 8.72
C GLU A 53 -5.51 8.55 8.59
N MET A 54 -6.75 8.28 9.01
CA MET A 54 -7.36 6.96 8.90
C MET A 54 -7.47 6.47 7.45
N GLN A 55 -7.78 7.35 6.48
CA GLN A 55 -7.79 7.02 5.05
C GLN A 55 -6.42 6.53 4.57
N GLY A 56 -5.34 7.17 5.04
CA GLY A 56 -3.97 6.74 4.72
C GLY A 56 -3.62 5.40 5.37
N LEU A 57 -3.95 5.23 6.66
CA LEU A 57 -3.66 4.01 7.40
C LEU A 57 -4.51 2.82 6.95
N ALA A 58 -5.75 3.05 6.49
CA ALA A 58 -6.63 2.01 5.97
C ALA A 58 -6.00 1.25 4.81
N LEU A 59 -5.24 1.94 3.93
CA LEU A 59 -4.58 1.30 2.80
C LEU A 59 -3.54 0.24 3.21
N LEU A 60 -3.07 0.31 4.45
CA LEU A 60 -2.14 -0.68 5.00
C LEU A 60 -2.84 -2.01 5.30
N SER A 61 -4.17 -2.02 5.46
CA SER A 61 -4.95 -3.22 5.76
C SER A 61 -4.56 -4.42 4.89
N PRO A 62 -4.55 -5.66 5.45
CA PRO A 62 -4.31 -6.87 4.67
C PRO A 62 -5.30 -7.05 3.50
N TYR A 63 -6.47 -6.41 3.57
CA TYR A 63 -7.52 -6.49 2.54
C TYR A 63 -7.38 -5.41 1.45
N LEU A 64 -6.61 -4.35 1.71
CA LEU A 64 -6.47 -3.21 0.80
C LEU A 64 -5.05 -3.06 0.23
N ALA A 65 -4.02 -3.47 0.95
CA ALA A 65 -2.63 -3.22 0.58
C ALA A 65 -2.25 -3.75 -0.81
N GLY A 66 -2.85 -4.85 -1.25
CA GLY A 66 -2.68 -5.38 -2.61
C GLY A 66 -3.28 -4.45 -3.67
N ALA A 67 -4.55 -4.11 -3.54
CA ALA A 67 -5.25 -3.22 -4.48
C ALA A 67 -4.72 -1.78 -4.46
N ALA A 68 -4.22 -1.34 -3.30
CA ALA A 68 -3.58 -0.04 -3.13
C ALA A 68 -2.16 0.04 -3.73
N GLY A 69 -1.62 -1.07 -4.26
CA GLY A 69 -0.27 -1.11 -4.84
C GLY A 69 0.85 -0.99 -3.79
N LEU A 70 0.58 -1.40 -2.55
CA LEU A 70 1.55 -1.38 -1.45
C LEU A 70 2.25 -2.72 -1.23
N LEU A 71 1.73 -3.81 -1.82
CA LEU A 71 2.39 -5.13 -1.78
C LEU A 71 3.31 -5.40 -2.96
N LEU A 72 2.93 -4.90 -4.15
CA LEU A 72 3.56 -5.23 -5.42
C LEU A 72 3.68 -3.98 -6.29
N ALA A 73 4.83 -3.83 -6.94
CA ALA A 73 4.99 -2.86 -8.01
C ALA A 73 4.17 -3.30 -9.23
N PRO A 74 3.61 -2.36 -10.01
CA PRO A 74 2.95 -2.72 -11.26
C PRO A 74 3.94 -3.43 -12.20
N ARG A 75 3.50 -4.53 -12.82
CA ARG A 75 4.33 -5.29 -13.77
C ARG A 75 4.77 -4.42 -14.94
N VAL A 76 5.95 -4.66 -15.49
CA VAL A 76 6.46 -3.91 -16.65
C VAL A 76 5.58 -4.06 -17.90
N GLU A 77 4.84 -5.16 -18.03
CA GLU A 77 3.86 -5.38 -19.10
C GLU A 77 2.50 -4.69 -18.88
N LEU A 78 2.21 -4.13 -17.70
CA LEU A 78 0.92 -3.50 -17.44
C LEU A 78 0.73 -2.29 -18.36
N CYS A 79 -0.42 -2.27 -19.05
CA CYS A 79 -0.83 -1.13 -19.87
C CYS A 79 -2.36 -1.02 -19.83
N LEU A 80 -2.85 0.09 -19.30
CA LEU A 80 -4.28 0.38 -19.17
C LEU A 80 -4.65 1.45 -20.20
N ALA A 81 -5.46 1.08 -21.20
CA ALA A 81 -5.78 1.97 -22.32
C ALA A 81 -6.47 3.29 -21.88
N ASP A 82 -7.20 3.24 -20.77
CA ASP A 82 -7.95 4.39 -20.24
C ASP A 82 -7.13 5.27 -19.28
N ASP A 83 -5.89 4.89 -18.94
CA ASP A 83 -5.01 5.70 -18.07
C ASP A 83 -4.04 6.52 -18.95
N PRO A 84 -4.14 7.87 -18.94
CA PRO A 84 -3.39 8.74 -19.85
C PRO A 84 -1.88 8.76 -19.60
N VAL A 85 -1.39 8.14 -18.53
CA VAL A 85 0.06 7.96 -18.31
C VAL A 85 0.67 6.96 -19.31
N TYR A 86 -0.15 6.03 -19.81
CA TYR A 86 0.29 5.06 -20.81
C TYR A 86 0.14 5.65 -22.20
N LEU A 87 1.14 5.37 -23.02
CA LEU A 87 1.01 5.48 -24.47
C LEU A 87 0.38 4.18 -25.00
N ASP A 88 0.08 4.17 -26.29
CA ASP A 88 -0.51 3.05 -27.04
C ASP A 88 -0.20 1.65 -26.47
N CYS A 89 -1.27 0.93 -26.12
CA CYS A 89 -1.25 -0.37 -25.48
C CYS A 89 -1.40 -1.55 -26.45
N ASP A 90 -1.33 -1.32 -27.77
CA ASP A 90 -1.61 -2.32 -28.82
C ASP A 90 -0.85 -3.64 -28.64
N THR A 91 0.42 -3.59 -28.22
CA THR A 91 1.15 -4.79 -27.81
C THR A 91 1.94 -4.55 -26.51
N ARG A 92 1.69 -5.39 -25.50
CA ARG A 92 2.38 -5.35 -24.18
C ARG A 92 3.73 -6.10 -24.19
N ARG A 93 4.36 -6.22 -25.36
CA ARG A 93 5.59 -7.01 -25.57
C ARG A 93 6.82 -6.10 -25.58
N PRO A 94 8.00 -6.57 -25.14
CA PRO A 94 9.24 -5.79 -25.17
C PRO A 94 9.62 -5.13 -26.50
N GLY A 95 9.22 -5.72 -27.64
CA GLY A 95 9.48 -5.16 -28.97
C GLY A 95 8.54 -4.04 -29.41
N ALA A 96 7.49 -3.74 -28.62
CA ALA A 96 6.52 -2.72 -28.97
C ALA A 96 7.11 -1.31 -28.84
N ARG A 97 6.71 -0.41 -29.74
CA ARG A 97 7.20 0.98 -29.80
C ARG A 97 7.16 1.71 -28.45
N HIS A 98 6.10 1.49 -27.67
CA HIS A 98 5.85 2.21 -26.42
C HIS A 98 6.12 1.39 -25.16
N PHE A 99 6.58 0.13 -25.28
CA PHE A 99 6.81 -0.75 -24.14
C PHE A 99 7.73 -0.13 -23.09
N ALA A 100 8.92 0.33 -23.49
CA ALA A 100 9.91 0.87 -22.56
C ALA A 100 9.42 2.13 -21.82
N TRP A 101 8.56 2.93 -22.45
CA TRP A 101 7.93 4.07 -21.79
C TRP A 101 6.91 3.61 -20.74
N ASN A 102 5.96 2.77 -21.16
CA ASN A 102 4.90 2.26 -20.29
C ASN A 102 5.46 1.49 -19.09
N ALA A 103 6.48 0.65 -19.30
CA ALA A 103 7.20 -0.04 -18.25
C ALA A 103 7.84 0.93 -17.23
N ARG A 104 8.48 2.01 -17.70
CA ARG A 104 9.05 3.03 -16.78
C ARG A 104 7.98 3.75 -15.97
N MET A 105 6.79 3.97 -16.53
CA MET A 105 5.66 4.54 -15.78
C MET A 105 5.18 3.59 -14.69
N ASN A 106 5.17 2.28 -14.95
CA ASN A 106 4.90 1.26 -13.93
C ASN A 106 5.93 1.29 -12.79
N LEU A 107 7.22 1.32 -13.12
CA LEU A 107 8.29 1.40 -12.11
C LEU A 107 8.21 2.71 -11.32
N ALA A 108 7.91 3.84 -11.97
CA ALA A 108 7.74 5.12 -11.31
C ALA A 108 6.56 5.12 -10.31
N LYS A 109 5.46 4.44 -10.62
CA LYS A 109 4.33 4.22 -9.70
C LYS A 109 4.77 3.42 -8.46
N GLY A 110 5.52 2.33 -8.66
CA GLY A 110 6.08 1.54 -7.55
C GLY A 110 7.03 2.34 -6.65
N ALA A 111 7.96 3.08 -7.25
CA ALA A 111 8.88 3.95 -6.53
C ALA A 111 8.16 5.07 -5.77
N LEU A 112 7.08 5.63 -6.33
CA LEU A 112 6.24 6.61 -5.64
C LEU A 112 5.52 5.99 -4.44
N ALA A 113 4.95 4.79 -4.60
CA ALA A 113 4.31 4.07 -3.50
C ALA A 113 5.30 3.77 -2.37
N LEU A 114 6.53 3.36 -2.69
CA LEU A 114 7.58 3.12 -1.70
C LEU A 114 7.97 4.40 -0.93
N ARG A 115 8.10 5.54 -1.63
CA ARG A 115 8.35 6.84 -0.98
C ARG A 115 7.18 7.27 -0.08
N ARG A 116 5.94 7.06 -0.53
CA ARG A 116 4.75 7.38 0.27
C ARG A 116 4.70 6.54 1.53
N LEU A 117 5.00 5.24 1.43
CA LEU A 117 5.05 4.34 2.58
C LEU A 117 6.11 4.77 3.59
N GLY A 118 7.32 5.13 3.12
CA GLY A 118 8.39 5.62 4.00
C GLY A 118 8.14 7.00 4.64
N ALA A 119 7.24 7.80 4.06
CA ALA A 119 6.85 9.12 4.59
C ALA A 119 5.56 9.08 5.42
N LEU A 120 4.88 7.94 5.48
CA LEU A 120 3.62 7.80 6.19
C LEU A 120 3.87 7.92 7.70
N ARG A 121 3.18 8.85 8.35
CA ARG A 121 3.11 8.88 9.81
C ARG A 121 2.15 7.79 10.26
N HIS A 122 2.55 7.01 11.25
CA HIS A 122 1.77 5.88 11.71
C HIS A 122 1.97 5.65 13.22
N PRO A 123 0.96 5.11 13.92
CA PRO A 123 1.11 4.57 15.26
C PRO A 123 2.18 3.47 15.34
N VAL A 124 2.74 3.28 16.54
CA VAL A 124 3.86 2.35 16.76
C VAL A 124 3.49 0.90 16.45
N GLU A 125 2.23 0.55 16.67
CA GLU A 125 1.64 -0.76 16.41
C GLU A 125 1.75 -1.14 14.94
N LEU A 126 1.73 -0.17 14.02
CA LEU A 126 1.85 -0.40 12.57
C LEU A 126 3.30 -0.55 12.09
N GLY A 127 4.30 -0.39 12.97
CA GLY A 127 5.72 -0.55 12.60
C GLY A 127 6.02 -1.85 11.85
N PRO A 128 5.59 -3.03 12.33
CA PRO A 128 5.76 -4.29 11.61
C PRO A 128 5.05 -4.33 10.26
N VAL A 129 3.84 -3.76 10.14
CA VAL A 129 3.08 -3.67 8.88
C VAL A 129 3.85 -2.85 7.85
N ILE A 130 4.34 -1.67 8.24
CA ILE A 130 5.12 -0.77 7.38
C ILE A 130 6.42 -1.46 6.93
N ALA A 131 7.13 -2.12 7.84
CA ALA A 131 8.34 -2.86 7.52
C ALA A 131 8.06 -3.99 6.50
N TYR A 132 6.99 -4.76 6.71
CA TYR A 132 6.58 -5.83 5.80
C TYR A 132 6.26 -5.30 4.39
N LEU A 133 5.39 -4.28 4.30
CA LEU A 133 4.97 -3.69 3.03
C LEU A 133 6.15 -3.03 2.30
N THR A 134 7.05 -2.36 3.03
CA THR A 134 8.25 -1.73 2.47
C THR A 134 9.15 -2.77 1.83
N ARG A 135 9.45 -3.86 2.53
CA ARG A 135 10.28 -4.95 2.00
C ARG A 135 9.62 -5.64 0.81
N SER A 136 8.32 -5.93 0.91
CA SER A 136 7.56 -6.54 -0.19
C SER A 136 7.59 -5.68 -1.45
N LEU A 137 7.30 -4.39 -1.33
CA LEU A 137 7.23 -3.47 -2.45
C LEU A 137 8.62 -3.17 -3.02
N ALA A 138 9.64 -3.00 -2.19
CA ALA A 138 11.02 -2.79 -2.63
C ALA A 138 11.55 -3.97 -3.43
N PHE A 139 11.32 -5.20 -2.96
CA PHE A 139 11.67 -6.41 -3.71
C PHE A 139 10.89 -6.50 -5.02
N SER A 140 9.57 -6.26 -4.99
CA SER A 140 8.76 -6.29 -6.21
C SER A 140 9.22 -5.26 -7.24
N LEU A 141 9.64 -4.07 -6.80
CA LEU A 141 10.19 -3.04 -7.67
C LEU A 141 11.53 -3.49 -8.28
N TRP A 142 12.45 -4.00 -7.47
CA TRP A 142 13.73 -4.53 -7.95
C TRP A 142 13.55 -5.66 -8.96
N LEU A 143 12.57 -6.54 -8.73
CA LEU A 143 12.26 -7.65 -9.61
C LEU A 143 11.83 -7.13 -10.99
N GLU A 144 10.90 -6.18 -11.01
CA GLU A 144 10.38 -5.58 -12.24
C GLU A 144 11.44 -4.71 -12.95
N GLU A 145 12.28 -3.98 -12.22
CA GLU A 145 13.46 -3.27 -12.76
C GLU A 145 14.43 -4.23 -13.45
N THR A 146 14.73 -5.36 -12.82
CA THR A 146 15.61 -6.39 -13.37
C THR A 146 15.03 -7.01 -14.63
N ARG A 147 13.70 -7.23 -14.67
CA ARG A 147 13.01 -7.69 -15.89
C ARG A 147 13.06 -6.66 -17.01
N LEU A 148 12.86 -5.37 -16.71
CA LEU A 148 12.98 -4.33 -17.72
C LEU A 148 14.39 -4.26 -18.30
N ASP A 149 15.41 -4.26 -17.44
CA ASP A 149 16.82 -4.25 -17.87
C ASP A 149 17.13 -5.45 -18.77
N PHE A 150 16.59 -6.64 -18.43
CA PHE A 150 16.71 -7.83 -19.26
C PHE A 150 15.99 -7.67 -20.61
N TYR A 151 14.78 -7.12 -20.64
CA TYR A 151 14.03 -6.93 -21.89
C TYR A 151 14.65 -5.90 -22.83
N LEU A 152 15.36 -4.90 -22.27
CA LEU A 152 16.06 -3.89 -23.06
C LEU A 152 17.41 -4.38 -23.61
N SER A 153 18.09 -5.28 -22.90
CA SER A 153 19.43 -5.78 -23.27
C SER A 153 19.43 -7.16 -23.92
N TRP A 154 18.47 -8.01 -23.56
CA TRP A 154 18.44 -9.45 -23.80
C TRP A 154 19.65 -10.23 -23.23
N ASP A 155 20.37 -9.59 -22.31
CA ASP A 155 21.51 -10.15 -21.61
C ASP A 155 21.04 -10.98 -20.40
N SER A 156 21.21 -12.29 -20.48
CA SER A 156 20.78 -13.23 -19.44
C SER A 156 21.51 -13.00 -18.11
N ASP A 157 22.69 -12.38 -18.10
CA ASP A 157 23.43 -12.10 -16.87
C ASP A 157 22.75 -11.04 -16.00
N VAL A 158 21.88 -10.20 -16.58
CA VAL A 158 21.04 -9.27 -15.82
C VAL A 158 20.15 -10.00 -14.82
N LEU A 159 19.60 -11.16 -15.20
CA LEU A 159 18.73 -11.98 -14.36
C LEU A 159 19.47 -12.67 -13.20
N ARG A 160 20.81 -12.60 -13.18
CA ARG A 160 21.65 -13.09 -12.07
C ARG A 160 21.90 -12.04 -10.99
N ARG A 161 21.44 -10.80 -11.19
CA ARG A 161 21.57 -9.71 -10.21
C ARG A 161 21.02 -10.18 -8.85
N ARG A 162 21.73 -9.88 -7.76
CA ARG A 162 21.30 -10.22 -6.40
C ARG A 162 20.40 -9.11 -5.83
N TYR A 163 19.55 -9.49 -4.88
CA TYR A 163 18.79 -8.56 -4.04
C TYR A 163 18.83 -9.01 -2.60
N GLU A 164 19.36 -8.17 -1.70
CA GLU A 164 19.59 -8.54 -0.30
C GLU A 164 20.29 -9.92 -0.21
N ASP A 165 19.63 -10.91 0.39
CA ASP A 165 20.11 -12.27 0.54
C ASP A 165 19.64 -13.21 -0.59
N VAL A 166 18.82 -12.74 -1.53
CA VAL A 166 18.33 -13.50 -2.68
C VAL A 166 19.40 -13.58 -3.75
N ASP A 167 19.78 -14.82 -4.09
CA ASP A 167 20.76 -15.14 -5.11
C ASP A 167 20.12 -15.97 -6.23
N PRO A 168 19.68 -15.33 -7.34
CA PRO A 168 19.06 -16.04 -8.44
C PRO A 168 19.97 -17.08 -9.09
N ALA A 169 21.29 -16.89 -9.09
CA ALA A 169 22.22 -17.85 -9.68
C ALA A 169 22.26 -19.15 -8.88
N ALA A 170 22.19 -19.07 -7.55
CA ALA A 170 22.14 -20.23 -6.68
C ALA A 170 20.75 -20.90 -6.65
N ALA A 171 19.68 -20.11 -6.56
CA ALA A 171 18.34 -20.63 -6.34
C ALA A 171 17.56 -20.99 -7.62
N CYS A 172 17.87 -20.33 -8.74
CA CYS A 172 17.13 -20.42 -10.00
C CYS A 172 18.00 -20.85 -11.20
N GLY A 173 19.12 -21.54 -10.94
CA GLY A 173 20.13 -21.91 -11.95
C GLY A 173 19.55 -22.60 -13.19
N THR A 174 18.69 -23.61 -13.01
CA THR A 174 18.04 -24.32 -14.13
C THR A 174 17.25 -23.38 -15.04
N VAL A 175 16.51 -22.42 -14.46
CA VAL A 175 15.73 -21.46 -15.25
C VAL A 175 16.65 -20.48 -15.99
N LEU A 176 17.77 -20.08 -15.38
CA LEU A 176 18.75 -19.20 -16.01
C LEU A 176 19.46 -19.88 -17.20
N ASP A 177 19.72 -21.18 -17.09
CA ASP A 177 20.30 -21.96 -18.19
C ASP A 177 19.32 -22.05 -19.38
N GLU A 178 18.05 -22.33 -19.11
CA GLU A 178 16.99 -22.34 -20.13
C GLU A 178 16.87 -20.98 -20.82
N VAL A 179 16.83 -19.89 -20.06
CA VAL A 179 16.78 -18.52 -20.59
C VAL A 179 17.99 -18.26 -21.50
N THR A 180 19.19 -18.69 -21.11
CA THR A 180 20.42 -18.45 -21.89
C THR A 180 20.37 -19.12 -23.26
N SER A 181 19.85 -20.33 -23.35
CA SER A 181 19.72 -21.07 -24.63
C SER A 181 18.50 -20.70 -25.49
N ALA A 182 17.56 -19.93 -24.95
CA ALA A 182 16.27 -19.68 -25.58
C ALA A 182 16.33 -18.60 -26.68
N SER A 183 15.39 -18.69 -27.63
CA SER A 183 15.10 -17.59 -28.57
C SER A 183 14.59 -16.36 -27.82
N ARG A 184 14.64 -15.18 -28.46
CA ARG A 184 14.17 -13.93 -27.84
C ARG A 184 12.72 -13.99 -27.35
N GLU A 185 11.82 -14.61 -28.12
CA GLU A 185 10.42 -14.77 -27.71
C GLU A 185 10.27 -15.73 -26.53
N ALA A 186 10.97 -16.85 -26.54
CA ALA A 186 10.96 -17.80 -25.42
C ALA A 186 11.61 -17.20 -24.16
N LYS A 187 12.69 -16.41 -24.30
CA LYS A 187 13.32 -15.65 -23.21
C LYS A 187 12.34 -14.77 -22.46
N HIS A 188 11.45 -14.07 -23.19
CA HIS A 188 10.42 -13.23 -22.57
C HIS A 188 9.52 -14.04 -21.64
N HIS A 189 8.94 -15.14 -22.15
CA HIS A 189 8.05 -16.00 -21.37
C HIS A 189 8.78 -16.64 -20.17
N LEU A 190 10.01 -17.13 -20.37
CA LEU A 190 10.78 -17.73 -19.29
C LEU A 190 11.09 -16.71 -18.18
N ALA A 191 11.44 -15.48 -18.54
CA ALA A 191 11.67 -14.41 -17.58
C ALA A 191 10.38 -13.97 -16.87
N GLU A 192 9.27 -13.81 -17.60
CA GLU A 192 7.96 -13.36 -17.08
C GLU A 192 7.36 -14.35 -16.07
N TYR A 193 7.49 -15.66 -16.32
CA TYR A 193 6.83 -16.67 -15.51
C TYR A 193 7.82 -17.45 -14.66
N ARG A 194 8.77 -18.17 -15.28
CA ARG A 194 9.60 -19.14 -14.55
C ARG A 194 10.62 -18.45 -13.65
N TRP A 195 11.36 -17.47 -14.18
CA TRP A 195 12.37 -16.76 -13.40
C TRP A 195 11.69 -15.88 -12.34
N HIS A 196 10.66 -15.12 -12.73
CA HIS A 196 9.87 -14.30 -11.82
C HIS A 196 9.35 -15.12 -10.63
N ASN A 197 8.68 -16.24 -10.88
CA ASN A 197 8.11 -17.07 -9.82
C ASN A 197 9.20 -17.68 -8.95
N CYS A 198 10.28 -18.23 -9.53
CA CYS A 198 11.38 -18.80 -8.75
C CYS A 198 11.99 -17.78 -7.78
N VAL A 199 12.33 -16.59 -8.27
CA VAL A 199 12.95 -15.53 -7.44
C VAL A 199 11.96 -15.01 -6.40
N ASN A 200 10.68 -14.83 -6.78
CA ASN A 200 9.63 -14.43 -5.85
C ASN A 200 9.40 -15.48 -4.75
N ASP A 201 9.37 -16.77 -5.07
CA ASP A 201 9.15 -17.84 -4.09
C ASP A 201 10.26 -17.87 -3.04
N VAL A 202 11.52 -17.71 -3.48
CA VAL A 202 12.69 -17.60 -2.58
C VAL A 202 12.54 -16.42 -1.63
N PHE A 203 12.15 -15.24 -2.15
CA PHE A 203 11.97 -14.06 -1.32
C PHE A 203 10.77 -14.20 -0.37
N ARG A 204 9.63 -14.69 -0.85
CA ARG A 204 8.39 -14.83 -0.07
C ARG A 204 8.56 -15.79 1.11
N ALA A 205 9.29 -16.88 0.92
CA ALA A 205 9.64 -17.80 2.00
C ALA A 205 10.38 -17.10 3.15
N ARG A 206 11.15 -16.04 2.87
CA ARG A 206 11.93 -15.27 3.86
C ARG A 206 11.22 -14.04 4.39
N LEU A 207 10.39 -13.40 3.56
CA LEU A 207 9.57 -12.27 3.97
C LEU A 207 8.58 -12.69 5.06
N GLY A 208 8.03 -13.91 4.95
CA GLY A 208 7.05 -14.46 5.87
C GLY A 208 5.63 -13.94 5.61
N GLU A 209 4.77 -14.15 6.59
CA GLU A 209 3.36 -13.77 6.53
C GLU A 209 3.15 -12.29 6.82
N TYR A 210 2.03 -11.76 6.35
CA TYR A 210 1.60 -10.41 6.69
C TYR A 210 1.39 -10.30 8.21
N PRO A 211 1.88 -9.23 8.88
CA PRO A 211 1.87 -9.11 10.33
C PRO A 211 0.48 -8.74 10.87
N LEU A 212 -0.46 -9.70 10.82
CA LEU A 212 -1.85 -9.53 11.25
C LEU A 212 -1.98 -9.08 12.70
N HIS A 213 -1.14 -9.59 13.61
CA HIS A 213 -1.16 -9.18 15.01
C HIS A 213 -0.88 -7.69 15.21
N ALA A 214 0.02 -7.11 14.40
CA ALA A 214 0.33 -5.69 14.44
C ALA A 214 -0.84 -4.84 13.92
N TRP A 215 -1.48 -5.28 12.84
CA TRP A 215 -2.72 -4.66 12.33
C TRP A 215 -3.84 -4.69 13.38
N GLN A 216 -4.09 -5.84 13.99
CA GLN A 216 -5.11 -6.00 15.03
C GLN A 216 -4.80 -5.18 16.29
N ALA A 217 -3.53 -5.09 16.69
CA ALA A 217 -3.11 -4.24 17.81
C ALA A 217 -3.41 -2.76 17.55
N PHE A 218 -3.13 -2.27 16.34
CA PHE A 218 -3.51 -0.91 15.92
C PHE A 218 -5.02 -0.69 16.01
N LEU A 219 -5.83 -1.60 15.46
CA LEU A 219 -7.29 -1.47 15.52
C LEU A 219 -7.78 -1.40 16.97
N ALA A 220 -7.28 -2.28 17.84
CA ALA A 220 -7.65 -2.32 19.25
C ALA A 220 -7.21 -1.07 20.01
N ALA A 221 -5.97 -0.61 19.81
CA ALA A 221 -5.41 0.55 20.50
C ALA A 221 -6.15 1.85 20.18
N HIS A 222 -6.73 1.96 18.99
CA HIS A 222 -7.47 3.14 18.52
C HIS A 222 -8.99 2.97 18.53
N GLY A 223 -9.51 1.87 19.09
CA GLY A 223 -10.95 1.61 19.17
C GLY A 223 -11.63 1.48 17.80
N ILE A 224 -10.89 1.02 16.78
CA ILE A 224 -11.37 0.88 15.41
C ILE A 224 -12.07 -0.48 15.27
N SER A 225 -13.28 -0.46 14.75
CA SER A 225 -14.03 -1.67 14.40
C SER A 225 -13.87 -1.99 12.93
N GLU A 226 -13.57 -3.25 12.63
CA GLU A 226 -13.37 -3.76 11.28
C GLU A 226 -14.54 -4.69 10.90
N ASP A 227 -15.19 -4.39 9.78
CA ASP A 227 -16.23 -5.22 9.17
C ASP A 227 -15.70 -5.76 7.84
N LEU A 228 -15.53 -7.08 7.79
CA LEU A 228 -14.96 -7.78 6.65
C LEU A 228 -16.02 -7.96 5.56
N PRO A 229 -15.61 -7.98 4.28
CA PRO A 229 -16.53 -8.36 3.22
C PRO A 229 -17.11 -9.74 3.50
N ASP A 230 -18.43 -9.89 3.49
CA ASP A 230 -19.08 -11.20 3.46
C ASP A 230 -18.94 -11.78 2.05
N PRO A 231 -18.09 -12.82 1.84
CA PRO A 231 -17.89 -13.40 0.52
C PRO A 231 -19.16 -14.10 -0.03
N PHE A 232 -20.21 -14.23 0.78
CA PHE A 232 -21.49 -14.84 0.42
C PHE A 232 -22.66 -13.85 0.37
N ALA A 233 -22.43 -12.56 0.64
CA ALA A 233 -23.49 -11.55 0.54
C ALA A 233 -23.88 -11.37 -0.94
N ALA A 234 -25.15 -11.67 -1.26
CA ALA A 234 -25.68 -11.43 -2.59
C ALA A 234 -25.52 -9.95 -2.98
N PRO A 235 -25.16 -9.63 -4.24
CA PRO A 235 -25.05 -8.24 -4.67
C PRO A 235 -26.41 -7.55 -4.46
N ALA A 236 -26.39 -6.44 -3.72
CA ALA A 236 -27.56 -5.57 -3.58
C ALA A 236 -27.98 -5.09 -4.98
N ARG A 237 -29.25 -5.34 -5.32
CA ARG A 237 -29.86 -5.00 -6.61
C ARG A 237 -30.06 -3.50 -6.76
#